data_AF-A0A3S4HMU8-F1
#
_entry.id   AF-A0A3S4HMU8-F1
#
_cell.length_a   1.000
_cell.length_b   1.000
_cell.length_c   1.000
_cell.angle_alpha   90.00
_cell.angle_beta   90.00
_cell.angle_gamma   90.00
#
_symmetry.space_group_name_H-M   'P 1'
#
loop_
_entity.id
_entity.type
_entity.pdbx_description
1 polymer ?
#
loop_
_entity_poly.entity_id
_entity_poly.type
_entity_poly.pdbx_seq_one_letter_code
_entity_poly.pdbx_strand_id
1 'polypeptide(L)' 'MKEKKTTIPPAGAVKQRLANKKPLLMMALPIIVAVLLLFVPVPEGLPPYAWHYFAIFVGVIVGLIF' A
#
# COMPACT_ATOMS: atom_id res chain seq x y z
N MET A 1 -10.41 -53.55 -15.91
CA MET A 1 -11.48 -52.55 -15.70
C MET A 1 -10.84 -51.30 -15.10
N LYS A 2 -10.55 -50.32 -15.98
CA LYS A 2 -10.20 -48.90 -15.80
C LYS A 2 -9.52 -48.45 -14.49
N GLU A 3 -8.19 -48.31 -14.56
CA GLU A 3 -7.38 -47.54 -13.62
C GLU A 3 -7.86 -46.09 -13.52
N LYS A 4 -8.04 -45.62 -12.29
CA LYS A 4 -8.39 -44.24 -11.95
C LYS A 4 -7.17 -43.37 -12.25
N LYS A 5 -7.10 -42.88 -13.50
CA LYS A 5 -6.11 -41.91 -13.98
C LYS A 5 -6.07 -40.73 -13.00
N THR A 6 -5.01 -40.65 -12.19
CA THR A 6 -4.62 -39.49 -11.41
C THR A 6 -4.55 -38.31 -12.38
N THR A 7 -5.64 -37.56 -12.46
CA THR A 7 -5.76 -36.41 -13.34
C THR A 7 -5.12 -35.27 -12.57
N ILE A 8 -3.79 -35.22 -12.62
CA ILE A 8 -3.03 -34.03 -12.26
C ILE A 8 -3.52 -32.96 -13.23
N PRO A 9 -4.16 -31.87 -12.77
CA PRO A 9 -4.57 -30.80 -13.65
C PRO A 9 -3.33 -30.26 -14.38
N PRO A 10 -3.41 -30.03 -15.70
CA PRO A 10 -2.31 -29.49 -16.47
C PRO A 10 -1.89 -28.12 -15.90
N ALA A 11 -0.60 -27.82 -16.05
CA ALA A 11 0.10 -26.60 -15.65
C ALA A 11 -0.44 -25.32 -16.34
N GLY A 12 -1.73 -25.05 -16.17
CA GLY A 12 -2.49 -23.96 -16.79
C GLY A 12 -3.37 -23.19 -15.80
N ALA A 13 -3.37 -23.55 -14.52
CA ALA A 13 -4.02 -22.79 -13.46
C ALA A 13 -3.17 -21.62 -12.92
N VAL A 14 -2.07 -21.28 -13.59
CA VAL A 14 -1.40 -19.97 -13.42
C VAL A 14 -2.08 -18.94 -14.35
N LYS A 15 -3.40 -19.05 -14.52
CA LYS A 15 -4.18 -18.01 -15.17
C LYS A 15 -4.61 -17.07 -14.06
N GLN A 16 -4.19 -15.81 -14.20
CA GLN A 16 -4.58 -14.64 -13.40
C GLN A 16 -3.63 -14.24 -12.26
N ARG A 17 -2.34 -14.09 -12.55
CA ARG A 17 -1.68 -12.84 -12.11
C ARG A 17 -2.16 -11.71 -13.04
N LEU A 18 -3.47 -11.47 -13.08
CA LEU A 18 -3.98 -10.25 -13.66
C LEU A 18 -3.48 -9.19 -12.69
N ALA A 19 -2.38 -8.53 -13.07
CA ALA A 19 -1.89 -7.34 -12.43
C ALA A 19 -3.04 -6.32 -12.50
N ASN A 20 -3.95 -6.43 -11.52
CA ASN A 20 -4.97 -5.45 -11.26
C ASN A 20 -4.19 -4.17 -11.06
N LYS A 21 -4.31 -3.21 -11.98
CA LYS A 21 -3.51 -1.98 -12.00
C LYS A 21 -3.99 -1.00 -10.91
N LYS A 22 -4.13 -1.50 -9.68
CA LYS A 22 -4.48 -0.76 -8.47
C LYS A 22 -3.42 -0.76 -7.35
N PRO A 23 -2.24 -1.45 -7.42
CA PRO A 23 -1.31 -1.41 -6.29
C PRO A 23 -0.49 -0.11 -6.25
N LEU A 24 -0.20 0.53 -7.39
CA LEU A 24 0.66 1.71 -7.39
C LEU A 24 0.00 2.93 -6.73
N LEU A 25 -1.30 3.12 -6.93
CA LEU A 25 -2.02 4.26 -6.34
C LEU A 25 -2.12 4.12 -4.82
N MET A 26 -2.35 2.89 -4.33
CA MET A 26 -2.35 2.60 -2.89
C MET A 26 -0.95 2.76 -2.29
N MET A 27 0.12 2.40 -3.01
CA MET A 27 1.50 2.62 -2.55
C MET A 27 1.89 4.11 -2.46
N ALA A 28 1.27 4.99 -3.24
CA ALA A 28 1.53 6.43 -3.18
C ALA A 28 0.76 7.15 -2.07
N LEU A 29 -0.31 6.55 -1.56
CA LEU A 29 -1.20 7.13 -0.54
C LEU A 29 -0.46 7.65 0.71
N PRO A 30 0.45 6.88 1.37
CA PRO A 30 1.16 7.37 2.55
C PRO A 30 2.01 8.62 2.27
N ILE A 31 2.65 8.70 1.09
CA ILE A 31 3.45 9.86 0.70
C ILE A 31 2.58 11.07 0.43
N ILE A 32 1.45 10.88 -0.26
CA ILE A 32 0.50 11.96 -0.56
C ILE A 32 -0.01 12.59 0.74
N VAL A 33 -0.41 11.77 1.72
CA VAL A 33 -0.90 12.26 3.02
C VAL A 33 0.18 13.05 3.76
N ALA A 34 1.41 12.54 3.83
CA ALA A 34 2.51 13.23 4.50
C ALA A 34 2.83 14.58 3.83
N VAL A 35 2.89 14.62 2.50
CA VAL A 35 3.18 15.84 1.73
C VAL A 35 2.08 16.88 1.93
N LEU A 36 0.80 16.47 1.89
CA LEU A 36 -0.32 17.38 2.15
C LEU A 36 -0.24 18.00 3.56
N LEU A 37 0.12 17.20 4.58
CA LEU A 37 0.33 17.71 5.94
C LEU A 37 1.49 18.71 6.02
N LEU A 38 2.57 18.53 5.26
CA LEU A 38 3.69 19.47 5.24
C LEU A 38 3.33 20.82 4.60
N PHE A 39 2.33 20.87 3.72
CA PHE A 39 1.81 22.13 3.17
C PHE A 39 0.86 22.85 4.14
N VAL A 40 0.35 22.17 5.16
CA VAL A 40 -0.42 22.80 6.24
C VAL A 40 0.54 23.56 7.16
N PRO A 41 0.25 24.83 7.49
CA PRO A 41 1.10 25.61 8.36
C PRO A 41 1.22 24.97 9.74
N VAL A 42 2.41 25.10 10.33
CA VAL A 42 2.69 24.61 11.68
C VAL A 42 1.78 25.35 12.67
N PRO A 43 1.05 24.63 13.55
CA PRO A 43 0.22 25.27 14.56
C PRO A 43 1.07 26.07 15.55
N GLU A 44 0.50 27.17 16.05
CA GLU A 44 1.18 28.02 17.04
C GLU A 44 1.53 27.22 18.31
N GLY A 45 2.68 27.53 18.90
CA GLY A 45 3.19 26.83 20.08
C GLY A 45 3.81 25.45 19.78
N LEU A 46 3.79 24.98 18.53
CA LEU A 46 4.48 23.76 18.12
C LEU A 46 5.83 24.08 17.43
N PRO A 47 6.94 23.45 17.86
CA PRO A 47 8.20 23.56 17.14
C PRO A 47 8.06 23.03 15.70
N PRO A 48 8.62 23.71 14.68
CA PRO A 48 8.46 23.29 13.28
C PRO A 48 8.90 21.85 13.03
N TYR A 49 10.04 21.41 13.58
CA TYR A 49 10.52 20.02 13.40
C TYR A 49 9.52 18.97 13.92
N ALA A 50 8.76 19.29 14.97
CA ALA A 50 7.77 18.37 15.52
C ALA A 50 6.61 18.13 14.55
N TRP A 51 6.19 19.17 13.80
CA TRP A 51 5.20 19.04 12.73
C TRP A 51 5.68 18.14 11.58
N HIS A 52 6.95 18.26 11.20
CA HIS A 52 7.54 17.41 10.17
C HIS A 52 7.58 15.94 10.61
N TYR A 53 8.01 15.67 11.84
CA TYR A 53 8.00 14.30 12.39
C TYR A 53 6.58 13.73 12.50
N PHE A 54 5.61 14.56 12.90
CA PHE A 54 4.20 14.18 12.91
C PHE A 54 3.70 13.80 11.50
N ALA A 55 3.99 14.61 10.48
CA ALA A 55 3.59 14.33 9.11
C ALA A 55 4.16 13.00 8.58
N ILE A 56 5.44 12.72 8.86
CA ILE A 56 6.07 11.43 8.51
C ILE A 56 5.42 10.29 9.27
N PHE A 57 5.18 10.44 10.57
CA PHE A 57 4.57 9.42 11.40
C PHE A 57 3.18 9.04 10.89
N VAL A 58 2.33 10.02 10.58
CA VAL A 58 1.00 9.76 9.98
C VAL A 58 1.14 9.03 8.64
N GLY A 59 2.09 9.42 7.80
CA GLY A 59 2.39 8.72 6.55
C GLY A 59 2.73 7.24 6.77
N VAL A 60 3.56 6.93 7.77
CA VAL A 60 3.89 5.53 8.12
C VAL A 60 2.65 4.76 8.59
N ILE A 61 1.82 5.34 9.45
CA ILE A 61 0.58 4.69 9.91
C ILE A 61 -0.35 4.38 8.74
N VAL A 62 -0.53 5.32 7.82
CA VAL A 62 -1.33 5.11 6.60
C VAL A 62 -0.74 3.98 5.75
N GLY A 63 0.58 3.94 5.57
CA GLY A 63 1.25 2.88 4.80
C GLY A 63 1.25 1.50 5.45
N LEU A 64 0.95 1.41 6.74
CA LEU A 64 0.77 0.13 7.45
C LEU A 64 -0.68 -0.36 7.42
N ILE A 65 -1.65 0.55 7.32
CA ILE A 65 -3.08 0.21 7.29
C ILE A 65 -3.52 -0.26 5.89
N PHE A 66 -2.94 0.31 4.83
CA PHE A 66 -3.34 0.10 3.42
C PHE A 66 -2.25 -0.57 2.59
#